data_AF-A0A3Q8UV66-F1
#
_entry.id   AF-A0A3Q8UV66-F1
#
_cell.length_a   1.000
_cell.length_b   1.000
_cell.length_c   1.000
_cell.angle_alpha   90.00
_cell.angle_beta   90.00
_cell.angle_gamma   90.00
#
_symmetry.space_group_name_H-M   'P 1'
#
loop_
_entity.id
_entity.type
_entity.pdbx_description
1 polymer ?
#
loop_
_entity_poly.entity_id
_entity_poly.type
_entity_poly.pdbx_seq_one_letter_code
_entity_poly.pdbx_strand_id
1 'polypeptide(L)'
;MTSLIAATATGVVLLALLAGAASHLSRPAALPGALTAHRLLPRRAVVPAARAATAAEGLLAVAGTAALLAGHRAALAAVLGAAALVFACYALYTGYALAAGRGGPCGCSRSDVPLSSWVAGRAWAFAGLAAVGAALAAGTGDPPGGRAEWTTAALAAVALAVLLWVLPAAMGRPAATTPAPARSGTAPAVEGGH
;
A
#
# COMPACT_ATOMS: atom_id res chain seq x y z
N MET A 1 24.25 9.58 -8.90
CA MET A 1 23.53 8.73 -7.91
C MET A 1 22.17 9.30 -7.52
N THR A 2 22.08 10.57 -7.12
CA THR A 2 20.81 11.25 -6.74
C THR A 2 19.74 11.16 -7.84
N SER A 3 20.14 11.31 -9.10
CA SER A 3 19.26 11.22 -10.27
C SER A 3 18.60 9.83 -10.45
N LEU A 4 19.37 8.74 -10.26
CA LEU A 4 18.84 7.37 -10.31
C LEU A 4 17.85 7.09 -9.17
N ILE A 5 18.14 7.58 -7.96
CA ILE A 5 17.26 7.46 -6.80
C ILE A 5 15.95 8.21 -7.05
N ALA A 6 16.02 9.43 -7.57
CA ALA A 6 14.84 10.25 -7.89
C ALA A 6 13.94 9.56 -8.93
N ALA A 7 14.54 9.05 -10.02
CA ALA A 7 13.81 8.34 -11.06
C ALA A 7 13.17 7.04 -10.54
N THR A 8 13.90 6.29 -9.73
CA THR A 8 13.40 5.05 -9.12
C THR A 8 12.24 5.33 -8.17
N ALA A 9 12.39 6.28 -7.25
CA ALA A 9 11.36 6.65 -6.28
C ALA A 9 10.09 7.16 -6.97
N THR A 10 10.24 8.03 -7.97
CA THR A 10 9.14 8.53 -8.79
C THR A 10 8.41 7.39 -9.49
N GLY A 11 9.17 6.47 -10.12
CA GLY A 11 8.61 5.30 -10.79
C GLY A 11 7.80 4.41 -9.86
N VAL A 12 8.32 4.08 -8.67
CA VAL A 12 7.61 3.27 -7.67
C VAL A 12 6.29 3.93 -7.27
N VAL A 13 6.31 5.24 -7.01
CA VAL A 13 5.13 6.00 -6.57
C VAL A 13 4.05 6.03 -7.66
N LEU A 14 4.42 6.32 -8.91
CA LEU A 14 3.47 6.33 -10.03
C LEU A 14 2.87 4.93 -10.26
N LEU A 15 3.69 3.89 -10.21
CA LEU A 15 3.21 2.50 -10.33
C LEU A 15 2.26 2.13 -9.18
N ALA A 16 2.56 2.56 -7.95
CA ALA A 16 1.69 2.32 -6.80
C ALA A 16 0.35 3.03 -6.92
N LEU A 17 0.34 4.29 -7.37
CA LEU A 17 -0.89 5.06 -7.62
C LEU A 17 -1.73 4.44 -8.73
N LEU A 18 -1.09 4.02 -9.83
CA LEU A 18 -1.77 3.32 -10.93
C LEU A 18 -2.37 1.99 -10.49
N ALA A 19 -1.62 1.19 -9.71
CA ALA A 19 -2.09 -0.08 -9.19
C ALA A 19 -3.26 0.09 -8.19
N GLY A 20 -3.21 1.12 -7.35
CA GLY A 20 -4.30 1.51 -6.44
C GLY A 20 -5.56 1.91 -7.22
N ALA A 21 -5.43 2.86 -8.14
CA ALA A 21 -6.52 3.32 -8.99
C ALA A 21 -7.14 2.17 -9.80
N ALA A 22 -6.33 1.33 -10.45
CA ALA A 22 -6.80 0.17 -11.19
C ALA A 22 -7.55 -0.84 -10.29
N SER A 23 -7.09 -1.03 -9.06
CA SER A 23 -7.75 -1.91 -8.09
C SER A 23 -9.11 -1.38 -7.67
N HIS A 24 -9.21 -0.08 -7.37
CA HIS A 24 -10.48 0.55 -6.99
C HIS A 24 -11.47 0.63 -8.14
N LEU A 25 -11.00 0.89 -9.36
CA LEU A 25 -11.84 0.86 -10.56
C LEU A 25 -12.34 -0.56 -10.88
N SER A 26 -11.52 -1.58 -10.65
CA SER A 26 -11.92 -2.98 -10.85
C SER A 26 -12.92 -3.47 -9.80
N ARG A 27 -12.90 -2.90 -8.58
CA ARG A 27 -13.77 -3.29 -7.46
C ARG A 27 -14.20 -2.06 -6.63
N PRO A 28 -15.13 -1.23 -7.14
CA PRO A 28 -15.52 0.03 -6.48
C PRO A 28 -16.19 -0.18 -5.11
N ALA A 29 -16.74 -1.37 -4.84
CA ALA A 29 -17.36 -1.70 -3.57
C ALA A 29 -16.37 -2.13 -2.47
N ALA A 30 -15.13 -2.48 -2.81
CA ALA A 30 -14.16 -3.03 -1.86
C ALA A 30 -13.73 -1.99 -0.80
N LEU A 31 -13.46 -0.76 -1.22
CA LEU A 31 -13.01 0.30 -0.32
C LEU A 31 -14.11 0.77 0.65
N PRO A 32 -15.36 1.06 0.20
CA PRO A 32 -16.47 1.31 1.11
C PRO A 32 -16.75 0.15 2.09
N GLY A 33 -16.65 -1.09 1.61
CA GLY A 33 -16.81 -2.29 2.45
C GLY A 33 -15.77 -2.36 3.56
N ALA A 34 -14.50 -2.13 3.23
CA ALA A 34 -13.39 -2.07 4.19
C ALA A 34 -13.57 -0.95 5.23
N LEU A 35 -13.86 0.27 4.79
CA LEU A 35 -14.09 1.41 5.69
C LEU A 35 -15.28 1.18 6.62
N THR A 36 -16.34 0.52 6.14
CA THR A 36 -17.49 0.13 6.95
C THR A 36 -17.11 -0.93 7.98
N ALA A 37 -16.27 -1.90 7.61
CA ALA A 37 -15.80 -2.97 8.49
C ALA A 37 -14.94 -2.42 9.64
N HIS A 38 -14.10 -1.41 9.38
CA HIS A 38 -13.28 -0.78 10.43
C HIS A 38 -14.11 0.01 11.45
N ARG A 39 -15.32 0.49 11.07
CA ARG A 39 -16.23 1.27 11.93
C ARG A 39 -15.60 2.53 12.56
N LEU A 40 -14.61 3.12 11.88
CA LEU A 40 -13.90 4.33 12.34
C LEU A 40 -14.50 5.63 11.77
N LEU A 41 -15.24 5.52 10.67
CA LEU A 41 -15.90 6.64 10.01
C LEU A 41 -17.42 6.54 10.19
N PRO A 42 -18.13 7.68 10.33
CA PRO A 42 -19.59 7.66 10.29
C PRO A 42 -20.04 7.14 8.92
N ARG A 43 -21.11 6.31 8.89
CA ARG A 43 -21.62 5.67 7.66
C ARG A 43 -21.81 6.65 6.48
N ARG A 44 -22.19 7.89 6.80
CA ARG A 44 -22.42 8.99 5.85
C ARG A 44 -21.15 9.42 5.12
N ALA A 45 -19.99 9.30 5.78
CA ALA A 45 -18.68 9.72 5.26
C ALA A 45 -17.93 8.61 4.51
N VAL A 46 -18.39 7.35 4.60
CA VAL A 46 -17.68 6.20 3.99
C VAL A 46 -17.60 6.31 2.47
N VAL A 47 -18.74 6.51 1.81
CA VAL A 47 -18.80 6.63 0.34
C VAL A 47 -18.02 7.84 -0.19
N PRO A 48 -18.18 9.07 0.36
CA PRO A 48 -17.41 10.21 -0.12
C PRO A 48 -15.91 10.05 0.14
N ALA A 49 -15.50 9.50 1.28
CA ALA A 49 -14.09 9.23 1.57
C ALA A 49 -13.50 8.22 0.56
N ALA A 50 -14.22 7.13 0.27
CA ALA A 50 -13.78 6.15 -0.73
C ALA A 50 -13.65 6.77 -2.13
N ARG A 51 -14.62 7.59 -2.56
CA ARG A 51 -14.55 8.28 -3.85
C ARG A 51 -13.42 9.30 -3.91
N ALA A 52 -13.23 10.08 -2.85
CA ALA A 52 -12.16 11.07 -2.77
C ALA A 52 -10.78 10.40 -2.84
N ALA A 53 -10.60 9.28 -2.15
CA ALA A 53 -9.39 8.48 -2.20
C ALA A 53 -9.09 7.96 -3.62
N THR A 54 -10.06 7.31 -4.27
CA THR A 54 -9.89 6.80 -5.64
C THR A 54 -9.65 7.92 -6.65
N ALA A 55 -10.36 9.05 -6.51
CA ALA A 55 -10.17 10.21 -7.37
C ALA A 55 -8.78 10.83 -7.17
N ALA A 56 -8.30 10.96 -5.93
CA ALA A 56 -6.97 11.46 -5.62
C ALA A 56 -5.89 10.55 -6.23
N GLU A 57 -5.99 9.23 -6.08
CA GLU A 57 -5.04 8.28 -6.68
C GLU A 57 -4.99 8.40 -8.21
N GLY A 58 -6.16 8.42 -8.85
CA GLY A 58 -6.26 8.54 -10.31
C GLY A 58 -5.73 9.87 -10.83
N LEU A 59 -6.10 10.98 -10.20
CA LEU A 59 -5.64 12.32 -10.59
C LEU A 59 -4.13 12.47 -10.39
N LEU A 60 -3.58 11.99 -9.27
CA LEU A 60 -2.14 12.04 -9.01
C LEU A 60 -1.36 11.15 -9.97
N ALA A 61 -1.88 9.97 -10.33
CA ALA A 61 -1.27 9.11 -11.34
C ALA A 61 -1.20 9.83 -12.70
N VAL A 62 -2.33 10.36 -13.19
CA VAL A 62 -2.41 11.04 -14.48
C VAL A 62 -1.55 12.30 -14.50
N ALA A 63 -1.69 13.17 -13.50
CA ALA A 63 -0.92 14.41 -13.40
C ALA A 63 0.58 14.15 -13.26
N GLY A 64 0.97 13.14 -12.48
CA GLY A 64 2.36 12.76 -12.30
C GLY A 64 2.98 12.20 -13.57
N THR A 65 2.29 11.33 -14.29
CA THR A 65 2.74 10.83 -15.60
C THR A 65 2.84 11.96 -16.63
N ALA A 66 1.84 12.86 -16.69
CA ALA A 66 1.88 14.00 -17.60
C ALA A 66 3.03 14.96 -17.28
N ALA A 67 3.23 15.31 -16.01
CA ALA A 67 4.34 16.16 -15.57
C ALA A 67 5.71 15.54 -15.87
N LEU A 68 5.84 14.22 -15.70
CA LEU A 68 7.06 13.48 -16.02
C LEU A 68 7.35 13.52 -17.54
N LEU A 69 6.35 13.22 -18.37
CA LEU A 69 6.49 13.21 -19.83
C LEU A 69 6.75 14.61 -20.39
N ALA A 70 6.15 15.64 -19.79
CA ALA A 70 6.36 17.03 -20.18
C ALA A 70 7.63 17.64 -19.57
N GLY A 71 8.39 16.91 -18.74
CA GLY A 71 9.61 17.41 -18.09
C GLY A 71 9.38 18.53 -17.06
N HIS A 72 8.14 18.72 -16.58
CA HIS A 72 7.78 19.81 -15.67
C HIS A 72 8.13 19.45 -14.22
N ARG A 73 9.37 19.73 -13.81
CA ARG A 73 9.90 19.35 -12.49
C ARG A 73 9.11 19.88 -11.30
N ALA A 74 8.70 21.15 -11.32
CA ALA A 74 7.92 21.75 -10.23
C ALA A 74 6.54 21.08 -10.08
N ALA A 75 5.87 20.78 -11.19
CA ALA A 75 4.61 20.06 -11.19
C ALA A 75 4.79 18.62 -10.69
N LEU A 76 5.85 17.94 -11.12
CA LEU A 76 6.18 16.60 -10.65
C LEU A 76 6.46 16.58 -9.14
N ALA A 77 7.22 17.55 -8.63
CA ALA A 77 7.48 17.69 -7.20
C ALA A 77 6.19 17.92 -6.40
N ALA A 78 5.28 18.77 -6.89
CA ALA A 78 3.99 19.01 -6.26
C ALA A 78 3.13 17.74 -6.23
N VAL A 79 3.06 16.99 -7.33
CA VAL A 79 2.32 15.71 -7.40
C VAL A 79 2.91 14.68 -6.44
N LEU A 80 4.24 14.54 -6.40
CA LEU A 80 4.91 13.62 -5.48
C LEU A 80 4.70 14.03 -4.02
N GLY A 81 4.72 15.33 -3.72
CA GLY A 81 4.38 15.84 -2.39
C GLY A 81 2.94 15.51 -1.99
N ALA A 82 1.98 15.72 -2.88
CA ALA A 82 0.59 15.35 -2.64
C ALA A 82 0.40 13.83 -2.49
N ALA A 83 1.10 13.02 -3.29
CA ALA A 83 1.11 11.57 -3.15
C ALA A 83 1.67 11.13 -1.80
N ALA A 84 2.74 11.79 -1.31
CA ALA A 84 3.30 11.53 0.01
C ALA A 84 2.27 11.78 1.11
N LEU A 85 1.50 12.88 1.04
CA LEU A 85 0.39 13.13 1.97
C LEU A 85 -0.67 12.04 1.92
N VAL A 86 -1.12 11.64 0.73
CA VAL A 86 -2.14 10.59 0.59
C VAL A 86 -1.66 9.26 1.20
N PHE A 87 -0.43 8.84 0.91
CA PHE A 87 0.13 7.62 1.49
C PHE A 87 0.34 7.73 3.00
N ALA A 88 0.75 8.89 3.51
CA ALA A 88 0.84 9.13 4.95
C ALA A 88 -0.53 9.06 5.62
N CYS A 89 -1.58 9.63 5.02
CA CYS A 89 -2.95 9.51 5.51
C CYS A 89 -3.40 8.05 5.56
N TYR A 90 -3.08 7.24 4.55
CA TYR A 90 -3.34 5.81 4.58
C TYR A 90 -2.56 5.10 5.70
N ALA A 91 -1.28 5.41 5.87
CA ALA A 91 -0.45 4.81 6.91
C ALA A 91 -0.97 5.14 8.32
N LEU A 92 -1.35 6.40 8.56
CA LEU A 92 -1.92 6.85 9.82
C LEU A 92 -3.30 6.22 10.08
N TYR A 93 -4.17 6.19 9.07
CA TYR A 93 -5.49 5.57 9.21
C TYR A 93 -5.40 4.08 9.52
N THR A 94 -4.54 3.34 8.79
CA THR A 94 -4.34 1.90 9.01
C THR A 94 -3.68 1.64 10.37
N GLY A 95 -2.69 2.44 10.77
CA GLY A 95 -2.09 2.38 12.10
C GLY A 95 -3.08 2.63 13.23
N TYR A 96 -3.95 3.65 13.08
CA TYR A 96 -5.02 3.93 14.02
C TYR A 96 -6.05 2.81 14.10
N ALA A 97 -6.43 2.22 12.96
CA ALA A 97 -7.34 1.09 12.91
C ALA A 97 -6.78 -0.14 13.66
N LEU A 98 -5.50 -0.45 13.47
CA LEU A 98 -4.81 -1.50 14.22
C LEU A 98 -4.76 -1.21 15.72
N ALA A 99 -4.38 0.01 16.09
CA ALA A 99 -4.30 0.43 17.49
C ALA A 99 -5.68 0.38 18.20
N ALA A 100 -6.76 0.66 17.45
CA ALA A 100 -8.13 0.56 17.94
C ALA A 100 -8.69 -0.88 17.94
N GLY A 101 -7.89 -1.89 17.57
CA GLY A 101 -8.34 -3.28 17.45
C GLY A 101 -9.38 -3.51 16.35
N ARG A 102 -9.49 -2.56 15.40
CA ARG A 102 -10.42 -2.61 14.27
C ARG A 102 -9.71 -3.21 13.06
N GLY A 103 -9.56 -4.53 13.08
CA GLY A 103 -9.12 -5.30 11.91
C GLY A 103 -10.17 -5.31 10.80
N GLY A 104 -9.82 -5.87 9.65
CA GLY A 104 -10.72 -5.96 8.49
C GLY A 104 -9.95 -6.11 7.19
N PRO A 105 -10.64 -6.16 6.04
CA PRO A 105 -9.98 -6.20 4.74
C PRO A 105 -9.26 -4.86 4.50
N CYS A 106 -8.01 -4.91 4.01
CA CYS A 106 -7.22 -3.68 3.83
C CYS A 106 -7.79 -2.73 2.77
N GLY A 107 -8.65 -3.19 1.85
CA GLY A 107 -9.28 -2.38 0.79
C GLY A 107 -8.32 -1.88 -0.30
N CYS A 108 -7.01 -1.98 -0.09
CA CYS A 108 -5.96 -1.48 -0.99
C CYS A 108 -5.38 -2.57 -1.93
N SER A 109 -5.85 -3.80 -1.83
CA SER A 109 -5.33 -4.97 -2.57
C SER A 109 -6.45 -5.73 -3.26
N ARG A 110 -6.14 -6.37 -4.39
CA ARG A 110 -7.05 -7.29 -5.10
C ARG A 110 -7.37 -8.55 -4.29
N SER A 111 -6.48 -8.92 -3.38
CA SER A 111 -6.67 -10.01 -2.41
C SER A 111 -7.27 -9.45 -1.12
N ASP A 112 -8.24 -10.16 -0.55
CA ASP A 112 -8.86 -9.86 0.76
C ASP A 112 -7.87 -10.11 1.90
N VAL A 113 -6.76 -9.38 1.89
CA VAL A 113 -5.71 -9.47 2.90
C VAL A 113 -6.16 -8.68 4.11
N PRO A 114 -6.12 -9.27 5.32
CA PRO A 114 -6.43 -8.56 6.53
C PRO A 114 -5.44 -7.41 6.75
N LEU A 115 -5.96 -6.32 7.28
CA LEU A 115 -5.20 -5.17 7.72
C LEU A 115 -4.16 -5.62 8.76
N SER A 116 -2.89 -5.29 8.52
CA SER A 116 -1.76 -5.70 9.36
C SER A 116 -0.74 -4.57 9.47
N SER A 117 0.17 -4.66 10.45
CA SER A 117 1.27 -3.69 10.62
C SER A 117 2.13 -3.57 9.35
N TRP A 118 2.22 -4.63 8.56
CA TRP A 118 2.86 -4.62 7.25
C TRP A 118 2.18 -3.67 6.26
N VAL A 119 0.84 -3.63 6.22
CA VAL A 119 0.09 -2.72 5.34
C VAL A 119 0.40 -1.27 5.70
N ALA A 120 0.45 -0.94 7.00
CA ALA A 120 0.82 0.39 7.48
C ALA A 120 2.27 0.72 7.14
N GLY A 121 3.21 -0.22 7.33
CA GLY A 121 4.62 -0.06 6.98
C GLY A 121 4.84 0.17 5.48
N ARG A 122 4.10 -0.54 4.62
CA ARG A 122 4.14 -0.36 3.17
C ARG A 122 3.65 1.04 2.76
N ALA A 123 2.56 1.52 3.37
CA ALA A 123 2.06 2.86 3.12
C ALA A 123 3.09 3.92 3.54
N TRP A 124 3.77 3.74 4.69
CA TRP A 124 4.88 4.60 5.10
C TRP A 124 6.06 4.56 4.12
N ALA A 125 6.41 3.38 3.59
CA ALA A 125 7.47 3.27 2.59
C ALA A 125 7.14 4.05 1.31
N PHE A 126 5.90 3.96 0.82
CA PHE A 126 5.46 4.77 -0.33
C PHE A 126 5.43 6.27 -0.02
N ALA A 127 4.99 6.66 1.18
CA ALA A 127 5.03 8.05 1.62
C ALA A 127 6.48 8.60 1.65
N GLY A 128 7.41 7.81 2.19
CA GLY A 128 8.83 8.17 2.22
C GLY A 128 9.45 8.28 0.82
N LEU A 129 9.17 7.33 -0.07
CA LEU A 129 9.63 7.38 -1.46
C LEU A 129 9.06 8.59 -2.20
N ALA A 130 7.78 8.91 -1.98
CA ALA A 130 7.14 10.08 -2.57
C ALA A 130 7.75 11.39 -2.04
N ALA A 131 8.02 11.48 -0.74
CA ALA A 131 8.68 12.65 -0.14
C ALA A 131 10.12 12.83 -0.66
N VAL A 132 10.90 11.75 -0.73
CA VAL A 132 12.26 11.77 -1.30
C VAL A 132 12.21 12.16 -2.79
N GLY A 133 11.28 11.58 -3.56
CA GLY A 133 11.07 11.93 -4.95
C GLY A 133 10.71 13.40 -5.13
N ALA A 134 9.81 13.94 -4.29
CA ALA A 134 9.42 15.34 -4.31
C ALA A 134 10.59 16.28 -3.99
N ALA A 135 11.37 15.98 -2.94
CA ALA A 135 12.54 16.76 -2.55
C ALA A 135 13.61 16.77 -3.66
N LEU A 136 13.85 15.62 -4.30
CA LEU A 136 14.80 15.52 -5.40
C LEU A 136 14.30 16.19 -6.68
N ALA A 137 12.99 16.13 -6.97
CA ALA A 137 12.38 16.82 -8.12
C ALA A 137 12.35 18.34 -7.95
N ALA A 138 12.26 18.84 -6.71
CA ALA A 138 12.35 20.25 -6.39
C ALA A 138 13.80 20.80 -6.40
N GLY A 139 14.79 19.92 -6.30
CA GLY A 139 16.21 20.29 -6.34
C GLY A 139 16.72 20.68 -7.73
N THR A 140 17.90 21.28 -7.78
CA THR A 140 18.57 21.75 -9.01
C THR A 140 19.41 20.68 -9.72
N GLY A 141 19.25 19.40 -9.37
CA GLY A 141 20.05 18.31 -9.94
C GLY A 141 19.76 18.06 -11.43
N ASP A 142 20.77 17.63 -12.18
CA ASP A 142 20.60 17.24 -13.58
C ASP A 142 19.78 15.94 -13.72
N PRO A 143 18.98 15.81 -14.80
CA PRO A 143 18.23 14.58 -15.07
C PRO A 143 19.19 13.42 -15.39
N PRO A 144 18.74 12.15 -15.37
CA PRO A 144 19.63 11.02 -15.65
C PRO A 144 20.18 11.14 -17.07
N GLY A 145 21.49 11.01 -17.21
CA GLY A 145 22.23 11.42 -18.41
C GLY A 145 22.14 10.44 -19.58
N GLY A 146 21.54 9.26 -19.40
CA GLY A 146 21.51 8.24 -20.46
C GLY A 146 20.41 7.20 -20.36
N ARG A 147 20.12 6.53 -21.49
CA ARG A 147 19.09 5.46 -21.61
C ARG A 147 19.34 4.31 -20.62
N ALA A 148 20.60 3.96 -20.38
CA ALA A 148 20.99 2.90 -19.44
C ALA A 148 20.57 3.22 -17.99
N GLU A 149 20.80 4.46 -17.53
CA GLU A 149 20.39 4.90 -16.19
C GLU A 149 18.87 4.87 -16.01
N TRP A 150 18.13 5.29 -17.05
CA TRP A 150 16.68 5.20 -17.07
C TRP A 150 16.18 3.75 -17.01
N THR A 151 16.80 2.83 -17.76
CA THR A 151 16.43 1.41 -17.71
C THR A 151 16.71 0.79 -16.33
N THR A 152 17.84 1.12 -15.71
CA THR A 152 18.17 0.63 -14.36
C THR A 152 17.20 1.17 -13.32
N ALA A 153 16.88 2.47 -13.37
CA ALA A 153 15.91 3.07 -12.47
C ALA A 153 14.51 2.47 -12.64
N ALA A 154 14.08 2.23 -13.88
CA ALA A 154 12.80 1.59 -14.18
C ALA A 154 12.75 0.14 -13.64
N LEU A 155 13.78 -0.67 -13.89
CA LEU A 155 13.87 -2.04 -13.39
C LEU A 155 13.90 -2.09 -11.87
N ALA A 156 14.68 -1.20 -11.23
CA ALA A 156 14.73 -1.08 -9.78
C ALA A 156 13.36 -0.67 -9.21
N ALA A 157 12.67 0.26 -9.86
CA ALA A 157 11.35 0.70 -9.43
C ALA A 157 10.32 -0.42 -9.52
N VAL A 158 10.31 -1.15 -10.64
CA VAL A 158 9.43 -2.32 -10.83
C VAL A 158 9.75 -3.38 -9.79
N ALA A 159 11.02 -3.72 -9.58
CA ALA A 159 11.44 -4.72 -8.60
C ALA A 159 11.01 -4.32 -7.18
N LEU A 160 11.25 -3.08 -6.76
CA LEU A 160 10.85 -2.58 -5.45
C LEU A 160 9.33 -2.54 -5.29
N ALA A 161 8.60 -2.08 -6.31
CA ALA A 161 7.14 -2.06 -6.30
C ALA A 161 6.57 -3.48 -6.18
N VAL A 162 7.09 -4.43 -6.97
CA VAL A 162 6.69 -5.84 -6.94
C VAL A 162 7.03 -6.46 -5.58
N LEU A 163 8.22 -6.21 -5.04
CA LEU A 163 8.60 -6.70 -3.71
C LEU A 163 7.66 -6.17 -2.64
N LEU A 164 7.41 -4.86 -2.59
CA LEU A 164 6.46 -4.24 -1.66
C LEU A 164 5.03 -4.78 -1.84
N TRP A 165 4.66 -5.15 -3.06
CA TRP A 165 3.35 -5.69 -3.39
C TRP A 165 3.18 -7.17 -3.00
N VAL A 166 4.19 -8.00 -3.22
CA VAL A 166 4.15 -9.47 -3.08
C VAL A 166 4.59 -9.95 -1.70
N LEU A 167 5.42 -9.18 -0.97
CA LEU A 167 5.91 -9.60 0.34
C LEU A 167 4.83 -10.03 1.36
N PRO A 168 3.66 -9.37 1.47
CA PRO A 168 2.64 -9.83 2.41
C PRO A 168 2.09 -11.22 2.07
N ALA A 169 1.98 -11.58 0.78
CA ALA A 169 1.57 -12.92 0.37
C ALA A 169 2.65 -13.98 0.70
N ALA A 170 3.93 -13.59 0.65
CA ALA A 170 5.04 -14.47 1.00
C ALA A 170 5.20 -14.67 2.52
N MET A 171 4.92 -13.64 3.33
CA MET A 171 4.94 -13.72 4.80
C MET A 171 3.67 -14.36 5.38
N GLY A 172 2.58 -14.40 4.62
CA GLY A 172 1.29 -14.96 5.03
C GLY A 172 1.21 -16.49 5.03
N ARG A 173 2.33 -17.23 5.02
CA ARG A 173 2.28 -18.68 5.32
C ARG A 173 1.92 -18.85 6.79
N PRO A 174 0.75 -19.42 7.13
CA PRO A 174 0.52 -19.88 8.49
C PRO A 174 1.62 -20.89 8.80
N ALA A 175 2.29 -20.75 9.95
CA ALA A 175 3.06 -21.86 10.49
C ALA A 175 2.14 -23.08 10.46
N ALA A 176 2.58 -24.18 9.84
CA ALA A 176 1.84 -25.42 9.85
C ALA A 176 1.51 -25.70 11.32
N THR A 177 0.23 -25.62 11.67
CA THR A 177 -0.26 -26.04 12.97
C THR A 177 0.01 -27.54 13.03
N THR A 178 1.13 -27.92 13.64
CA THR A 178 1.39 -29.30 14.04
C THR A 178 0.15 -29.72 14.84
N PRO A 179 -0.63 -30.72 14.39
CA PRO A 179 -1.74 -31.22 15.19
C PRO A 179 -1.18 -31.68 16.52
N ALA A 180 -1.63 -31.07 17.62
CA ALA A 180 -1.28 -31.56 18.95
C ALA A 180 -1.74 -33.02 19.04
N PRO A 181 -0.88 -33.97 19.46
CA PRO A 181 -1.30 -35.36 19.63
C PRO A 181 -2.45 -35.38 20.64
N ALA A 182 -3.56 -35.98 20.23
CA ALA A 182 -4.73 -36.16 21.08
C ALA A 182 -4.28 -36.88 22.36
N ARG A 183 -4.40 -36.22 23.52
CA ARG A 183 -4.35 -36.92 24.80
C ARG A 183 -5.58 -37.81 24.86
N SER A 184 -5.39 -39.09 24.58
CA SER A 184 -6.33 -40.15 24.93
C SER A 184 -6.43 -40.20 26.45
N GLY A 185 -7.34 -39.40 27.01
CA GLY A 185 -7.76 -39.53 28.40
C GLY A 185 -8.64 -40.77 28.52
N THR A 186 -8.13 -41.79 29.22
CA THR A 186 -8.93 -42.91 29.71
C THR A 186 -9.82 -42.41 30.86
N ALA A 187 -11.13 -42.46 30.65
CA ALA A 187 -12.14 -42.21 31.67
C ALA A 187 -12.23 -43.39 32.67
N PRO A 188 -12.70 -43.16 33.91
CA PRO A 188 -12.62 -44.14 35.00
C PRO A 188 -13.65 -45.27 34.86
N ALA A 189 -13.25 -46.49 35.23
CA ALA A 189 -14.16 -47.61 35.40
C ALA A 189 -15.02 -47.40 36.66
N VAL A 190 -16.30 -47.11 36.45
CA VAL A 190 -17.35 -47.33 37.45
C VAL A 190 -17.90 -48.73 37.17
N GLU A 191 -17.58 -49.68 38.03
CA GLU A 191 -18.20 -50.99 38.05
C GLU A 191 -18.94 -51.14 39.39
N GLY A 192 -20.26 -51.05 39.32
CA GLY A 192 -21.17 -51.38 40.39
C GLY A 192 -22.08 -52.51 39.92
N GLY A 193 -22.27 -53.52 40.76
CA GLY A 193 -23.31 -54.53 40.60
C GLY A 193 -22.86 -55.93 41.01
N HIS A 194 -23.04 -56.30 42.28
CA HIS A 194 -24.01 -57.30 42.74
C HIS A 194 -24.02 -57.38 44.27
#